data_AF-N1PY91-F1
#
_entry.id   AF-N1PY91-F1
#
_cell.length_a   1.000
_cell.length_b   1.000
_cell.length_c   1.000
_cell.angle_alpha   90.00
_cell.angle_beta   90.00
_cell.angle_gamma   90.00
#
_symmetry.space_group_name_H-M   'P 1'
#
loop_
_entity.id
_entity.type
_entity.pdbx_description
1 polymer ?
#
loop_
_entity_poly.entity_id
_entity_poly.type
_entity_poly.pdbx_seq_one_letter_code
_entity_poly.pdbx_strand_id
1 'polypeptide(L)'
;MSSPPRTVVLDCVGTLFSYSALFTAIDTRLGDKLRVEGVKPILFGYIRIEVAEREYIYLSMSGKYHSFATILQALFWRDADFDCTMKGYRALELRKGAKECFEKLRSAGFRVIGFTMGDVERIGEYFMNAGVDMSEGDLLSCDSSRIGKPDPEAYRPLLEELSREGGEPWFAAAHMWDVSAAKRKGFKGAYCSSDTLPEMADKIIATSK
;
A
#
# COMPACT_ATOMS: atom_id res chain seq x y z
N MET A 1 -25.04 25.65 1.89
CA MET A 1 -24.65 24.27 1.52
C MET A 1 -23.18 24.11 1.83
N SER A 2 -22.79 23.10 2.61
CA SER A 2 -21.37 22.82 2.89
C SER A 2 -20.64 22.51 1.58
N SER A 3 -19.37 22.90 1.45
CA SER A 3 -18.53 22.40 0.36
C SER A 3 -18.48 20.87 0.39
N PRO A 4 -18.39 20.21 -0.78
CA PRO A 4 -18.30 18.75 -0.84
C PRO A 4 -17.05 18.25 -0.09
N PRO A 5 -17.11 17.07 0.54
CA PRO A 5 -15.98 16.51 1.26
C PRO A 5 -14.82 16.25 0.31
N ARG A 6 -13.61 16.59 0.77
CA ARG A 6 -12.37 16.37 0.03
C ARG A 6 -11.70 15.14 0.63
N THR A 7 -11.47 14.12 -0.20
CA THR A 7 -10.88 12.86 0.27
C THR A 7 -9.73 12.45 -0.62
N VAL A 8 -8.64 11.98 0.01
CA VAL A 8 -7.54 11.29 -0.66
C VAL A 8 -7.43 9.89 -0.09
N VAL A 9 -7.51 8.90 -0.98
CA VAL A 9 -7.21 7.50 -0.69
C VAL A 9 -5.76 7.24 -1.08
N LEU A 10 -4.96 6.74 -0.15
CA LEU A 10 -3.55 6.41 -0.33
C LEU A 10 -3.36 4.90 -0.31
N ASP A 11 -2.63 4.38 -1.28
CA ASP A 11 -2.06 3.04 -1.17
C ASP A 11 -1.10 2.96 0.03
N CYS A 12 -1.03 1.80 0.70
CA CYS A 12 -0.24 1.65 1.93
C CYS A 12 1.13 1.04 1.69
N VAL A 13 1.21 -0.25 1.34
CA VAL A 13 2.50 -0.96 1.26
C VAL A 13 3.18 -0.63 -0.07
N GLY A 14 4.46 -0.27 -0.03
CA GLY A 14 5.24 0.20 -1.19
C GLY A 14 5.03 1.68 -1.53
N THR A 15 3.89 2.27 -1.15
CA THR A 15 3.63 3.72 -1.22
C THR A 15 3.98 4.44 0.09
N LEU A 16 3.28 4.16 1.19
CA LEU A 16 3.50 4.78 2.50
C LEU A 16 4.52 4.03 3.35
N PHE A 17 4.60 2.71 3.22
CA PHE A 17 5.52 1.86 3.97
C PHE A 17 6.56 1.24 3.04
N SER A 18 7.83 1.31 3.43
CA SER A 18 8.94 0.81 2.61
C SER A 18 9.28 -0.65 2.94
N TYR A 19 9.70 -1.39 1.91
CA TYR A 19 10.28 -2.73 2.05
C TYR A 19 11.73 -2.73 2.61
N SER A 20 12.28 -1.58 3.00
CA SER A 20 13.65 -1.45 3.52
C SER A 20 13.96 -2.43 4.67
N ALA A 21 13.02 -2.62 5.60
CA ALA A 21 13.19 -3.55 6.72
C ALA A 21 13.28 -5.01 6.26
N LEU A 22 12.44 -5.41 5.30
CA LEU A 22 12.53 -6.72 4.65
C LEU A 22 13.88 -6.91 3.95
N PHE A 23 14.31 -5.92 3.16
CA PHE A 23 15.58 -6.01 2.43
C PHE A 23 16.78 -6.09 3.37
N THR A 24 16.74 -5.35 4.48
CA THR A 24 17.76 -5.42 5.54
C THR A 24 17.79 -6.80 6.20
N ALA A 25 16.63 -7.39 6.50
CA ALA A 25 16.54 -8.73 7.07
C ALA A 25 17.07 -9.81 6.11
N ILE A 26 16.75 -9.70 4.82
CA ILE A 26 17.29 -10.57 3.77
C ILE A 26 18.81 -10.43 3.69
N ASP A 27 19.32 -9.21 3.62
CA ASP A 27 20.77 -8.98 3.54
C ASP A 27 21.49 -9.53 4.77
N THR A 28 21.00 -9.22 5.96
CA THR A 28 21.60 -9.72 7.22
C THR A 28 21.64 -11.24 7.28
N ARG A 29 20.59 -11.93 6.79
CA ARG A 29 20.48 -13.38 6.92
C ARG A 29 21.14 -14.16 5.79
N LEU A 30 21.00 -13.67 4.57
CA LEU A 30 21.31 -14.36 3.32
C LEU A 30 22.34 -13.62 2.46
N GLY A 31 22.73 -12.40 2.83
CA GLY A 31 23.50 -11.51 1.98
C GLY A 31 24.80 -12.11 1.48
N ASP A 32 25.59 -12.73 2.36
CA ASP A 32 26.87 -13.33 1.98
C ASP A 32 26.68 -14.48 0.99
N LYS A 33 25.67 -15.33 1.20
CA LYS A 33 25.32 -16.42 0.28
C LYS A 33 24.85 -15.88 -1.07
N LEU A 34 23.99 -14.87 -1.06
CA LEU A 34 23.44 -14.27 -2.27
C LEU A 34 24.55 -13.60 -3.10
N ARG A 35 25.48 -12.88 -2.45
CA ARG A 35 26.58 -12.21 -3.15
C ARG A 35 27.58 -13.18 -3.78
N VAL A 36 27.83 -14.35 -3.17
CA VAL A 36 28.65 -15.41 -3.78
C VAL A 36 28.05 -15.87 -5.12
N GLU A 37 26.73 -15.94 -5.19
CA GLU A 37 25.98 -16.28 -6.41
C GLU A 37 25.75 -15.06 -7.35
N GLY A 38 26.35 -13.91 -7.04
CA GLY A 38 26.18 -12.68 -7.83
C GLY A 38 24.79 -12.01 -7.70
N VAL A 39 23.96 -12.45 -6.75
CA VAL A 39 22.62 -11.93 -6.51
C VAL A 39 22.66 -10.80 -5.48
N LYS A 40 22.16 -9.63 -5.84
CA LYS A 40 21.99 -8.52 -4.89
C LYS A 40 20.85 -8.86 -3.91
N PRO A 41 21.04 -8.74 -2.58
CA PRO A 41 19.99 -9.06 -1.59
C PRO A 41 18.68 -8.32 -1.82
N ILE A 42 18.77 -7.04 -2.20
CA ILE A 42 17.61 -6.22 -2.54
C ILE A 42 16.82 -6.78 -3.73
N LEU A 43 17.49 -7.27 -4.78
CA LEU A 43 16.84 -7.87 -5.94
C LEU A 43 16.14 -9.17 -5.57
N PHE A 44 16.76 -9.98 -4.72
CA PHE A 44 16.13 -11.19 -4.18
C PHE A 44 14.85 -10.86 -3.40
N GLY A 45 14.88 -9.81 -2.58
CA GLY A 45 13.69 -9.31 -1.88
C GLY A 45 12.58 -8.86 -2.83
N TYR A 46 12.91 -8.08 -3.86
CA TYR A 46 11.94 -7.69 -4.89
C TYR A 46 11.33 -8.90 -5.58
N ILE A 47 12.13 -9.86 -6.04
CA ILE A 47 11.63 -11.07 -6.70
C ILE A 47 10.63 -11.82 -5.81
N ARG A 48 10.90 -11.91 -4.50
CA ARG A 48 9.98 -12.58 -3.57
C ARG A 48 8.64 -11.86 -3.46
N ILE A 49 8.65 -10.54 -3.35
CA ILE A 49 7.43 -9.73 -3.29
C ILE A 49 6.66 -9.81 -4.62
N GLU A 50 7.34 -9.65 -5.75
CA GLU A 50 6.73 -9.71 -7.08
C GLU A 50 6.07 -11.07 -7.37
N VAL A 51 6.72 -12.18 -6.97
CA VAL A 51 6.14 -13.52 -7.10
C VAL A 51 4.91 -13.68 -6.21
N ALA A 52 4.94 -13.16 -4.98
CA ALA A 52 3.80 -13.21 -4.08
C ALA A 52 2.63 -12.34 -4.54
N GLU A 53 2.89 -11.12 -5.02
CA GLU A 53 1.88 -10.21 -5.56
C GLU A 53 1.25 -10.78 -6.82
N ARG A 54 2.04 -11.38 -7.71
CA ARG A 54 1.52 -12.07 -8.89
C ARG A 54 0.58 -13.21 -8.52
N GLU A 55 0.99 -14.07 -7.59
CA GLU A 55 0.15 -15.20 -7.15
C GLU A 55 -1.14 -14.72 -6.47
N TYR A 56 -1.04 -13.68 -5.64
CA TYR A 56 -2.20 -13.00 -5.04
C TYR A 56 -3.18 -12.50 -6.09
N ILE A 57 -2.69 -11.80 -7.10
CA ILE A 57 -3.53 -11.29 -8.20
C ILE A 57 -4.20 -12.44 -8.95
N TYR A 58 -3.46 -13.48 -9.33
CA TYR A 58 -4.02 -14.63 -10.07
C TYR A 58 -5.08 -15.38 -9.28
N LEU A 59 -4.83 -15.63 -8.01
CA LEU A 59 -5.79 -16.30 -7.13
C LEU A 59 -7.05 -15.44 -6.94
N SER A 60 -6.90 -14.13 -6.71
CA SER A 60 -8.03 -13.20 -6.66
C SER A 60 -8.85 -13.24 -7.97
N MET A 61 -8.20 -13.10 -9.13
CA MET A 61 -8.85 -13.11 -10.44
C MET A 61 -9.55 -14.43 -10.77
N SER A 62 -9.04 -15.55 -10.25
CA SER A 62 -9.66 -16.87 -10.43
C SER A 62 -10.82 -17.16 -9.45
N GLY A 63 -11.17 -16.21 -8.58
CA GLY A 63 -12.21 -16.36 -7.56
C GLY A 63 -11.78 -17.12 -6.31
N LYS A 64 -10.47 -17.39 -6.14
CA LYS A 64 -9.89 -18.10 -4.98
C LYS A 64 -9.11 -17.14 -4.08
N TYR A 65 -9.79 -16.11 -3.58
CA TYR A 65 -9.14 -15.10 -2.74
C TYR A 65 -8.54 -15.70 -1.46
N HIS A 66 -7.28 -15.35 -1.21
CA HIS A 66 -6.56 -15.52 0.05
C HIS A 66 -5.84 -14.22 0.40
N SER A 67 -5.62 -13.96 1.69
CA SER A 67 -4.85 -12.78 2.11
C SER A 67 -3.41 -12.87 1.59
N PHE A 68 -2.80 -11.71 1.38
CA PHE A 68 -1.42 -11.63 0.89
C PHE A 68 -0.44 -12.37 1.81
N ALA A 69 -0.63 -12.26 3.13
CA ALA A 69 0.22 -12.94 4.11
C ALA A 69 0.13 -14.47 4.01
N THR A 70 -1.06 -15.03 3.79
CA THR A 70 -1.24 -16.47 3.56
C THR A 70 -0.52 -16.94 2.32
N ILE A 71 -0.60 -16.19 1.22
CA ILE A 71 0.07 -16.52 -0.05
C ILE A 71 1.58 -16.44 0.10
N LEU A 72 2.08 -15.38 0.74
CA LEU A 72 3.50 -15.21 1.01
C LEU A 72 4.04 -16.39 1.83
N GLN A 73 3.30 -16.84 2.84
CA GLN A 73 3.65 -18.03 3.62
C GLN A 73 3.60 -19.31 2.79
N ALA A 74 2.56 -19.51 1.98
CA ALA A 74 2.40 -20.71 1.16
C ALA A 74 3.47 -20.82 0.06
N LEU A 75 4.00 -19.72 -0.45
CA LEU A 75 5.05 -19.74 -1.48
C LEU A 75 6.43 -20.09 -0.92
N PHE A 76 6.72 -19.62 0.30
CA PHE A 76 8.07 -19.70 0.88
C PHE A 76 8.15 -20.63 2.10
N TRP A 77 7.17 -21.50 2.36
CA TRP A 77 7.15 -22.38 3.54
C TRP A 77 8.34 -23.34 3.66
N ARG A 78 9.00 -23.67 2.54
CA ARG A 78 10.20 -24.54 2.50
C ARG A 78 11.51 -23.77 2.67
N ASP A 79 11.46 -22.45 2.64
CA ASP A 79 12.63 -21.62 2.87
C ASP A 79 12.97 -21.65 4.37
N ALA A 80 14.10 -22.26 4.71
CA ALA A 80 14.58 -22.32 6.10
C ALA A 80 14.78 -20.92 6.71
N ASP A 81 14.91 -19.88 5.87
CA ASP A 81 15.10 -18.49 6.25
C ASP A 81 13.80 -17.67 6.19
N PHE A 82 12.66 -18.33 5.97
CA PHE A 82 11.34 -17.70 5.88
C PHE A 82 11.01 -16.91 7.13
N ASP A 83 11.11 -17.49 8.33
CA ASP A 83 10.73 -16.81 9.57
C ASP A 83 11.56 -15.55 9.82
N CYS A 84 12.85 -15.57 9.48
CA CYS A 84 13.74 -14.42 9.61
C CYS A 84 13.34 -13.30 8.64
N THR A 85 13.10 -13.64 7.38
CA THR A 85 12.70 -12.66 6.35
C THR A 85 11.29 -12.12 6.60
N MET A 86 10.39 -12.94 7.12
CA MET A 86 9.03 -12.54 7.51
C MET A 86 9.01 -11.56 8.67
N LYS A 87 9.93 -11.65 9.62
CA LYS A 87 10.07 -10.63 10.67
C LYS A 87 10.34 -9.25 10.05
N GLY A 88 11.21 -9.18 9.04
CA GLY A 88 11.45 -7.95 8.29
C GLY A 88 10.22 -7.45 7.54
N TYR A 89 9.46 -8.36 6.91
CA TYR A 89 8.19 -8.01 6.25
C TYR A 89 7.11 -7.50 7.24
N ARG A 90 7.12 -8.01 8.47
CA ARG A 90 6.22 -7.59 9.56
C ARG A 90 6.69 -6.32 10.31
N ALA A 91 7.82 -5.74 9.91
CA ALA A 91 8.40 -4.56 10.54
C ALA A 91 8.61 -3.44 9.52
N LEU A 92 7.67 -3.26 8.59
CA LEU A 92 7.80 -2.20 7.58
C LEU A 92 7.70 -0.83 8.25
N GLU A 93 8.54 0.07 7.80
CA GLU A 93 8.63 1.41 8.37
C GLU A 93 7.96 2.43 7.47
N LEU A 94 7.40 3.46 8.10
CA LEU A 94 6.83 4.59 7.40
C LEU A 94 7.93 5.29 6.58
N ARG A 95 7.62 5.55 5.32
CA ARG A 95 8.52 6.16 4.37
C ARG A 95 8.77 7.63 4.69
N LYS A 96 9.99 8.10 4.42
CA LYS A 96 10.33 9.52 4.56
C LYS A 96 9.35 10.37 3.73
N GLY A 97 8.85 11.45 4.34
CA GLY A 97 7.87 12.36 3.72
C GLY A 97 6.42 11.91 3.80
N ALA A 98 6.11 10.66 4.19
CA ALA A 98 4.73 10.21 4.35
C ALA A 98 3.99 10.99 5.45
N LYS A 99 4.64 11.20 6.61
CA LYS A 99 4.05 11.99 7.71
C LYS A 99 3.75 13.43 7.27
N GLU A 100 4.69 14.09 6.59
CA GLU A 100 4.49 15.43 6.04
C GLU A 100 3.36 15.46 5.00
N CYS A 101 3.27 14.45 4.13
CA CYS A 101 2.17 14.30 3.17
C CYS A 101 0.81 14.25 3.87
N PHE A 102 0.68 13.47 4.95
CA PHE A 102 -0.52 13.41 5.77
C PHE A 102 -0.86 14.77 6.40
N GLU A 103 0.12 15.42 7.00
CA GLU A 103 -0.04 16.74 7.64
C GLU A 103 -0.50 17.80 6.64
N LYS A 104 0.09 17.84 5.44
CA LYS A 104 -0.30 18.75 4.34
C LYS A 104 -1.75 18.52 3.90
N LEU A 105 -2.11 17.27 3.62
CA LEU A 105 -3.47 16.93 3.17
C LEU A 105 -4.52 17.27 4.24
N ARG A 106 -4.29 16.88 5.50
CA ARG A 106 -5.20 17.16 6.61
C ARG A 106 -5.33 18.66 6.87
N SER A 107 -4.23 19.40 6.85
CA SER A 107 -4.23 20.87 7.02
C SER A 107 -4.98 21.60 5.90
N ALA A 108 -5.03 21.01 4.70
CA ALA A 108 -5.82 21.51 3.58
C ALA A 108 -7.29 21.05 3.60
N GLY A 109 -7.74 20.40 4.67
CA GLY A 109 -9.12 19.96 4.88
C GLY A 109 -9.48 18.65 4.18
N PHE A 110 -8.50 17.82 3.78
CA PHE A 110 -8.78 16.50 3.23
C PHE A 110 -8.93 15.47 4.35
N ARG A 111 -9.94 14.59 4.21
CA ARG A 111 -9.95 13.27 4.85
C ARG A 111 -8.93 12.38 4.14
N VAL A 112 -8.10 11.68 4.90
CA VAL A 112 -7.05 10.80 4.36
C VAL A 112 -7.37 9.37 4.74
N ILE A 113 -7.54 8.50 3.74
CA ILE A 113 -7.88 7.09 3.89
C ILE A 113 -6.71 6.24 3.38
N GLY A 114 -6.29 5.21 4.11
CA GLY A 114 -5.38 4.18 3.63
C GLY A 114 -6.15 3.02 3.00
N PHE A 115 -5.72 2.52 1.83
CA PHE A 115 -6.32 1.36 1.17
C PHE A 115 -5.25 0.34 0.78
N THR A 116 -5.32 -0.86 1.35
CA THR A 116 -4.23 -1.86 1.32
C THR A 116 -4.68 -3.23 0.82
N MET A 117 -3.74 -4.01 0.27
CA MET A 117 -3.90 -5.46 0.07
C MET A 117 -3.51 -6.29 1.30
N GLY A 118 -2.93 -5.65 2.32
CA GLY A 118 -2.57 -6.26 3.60
C GLY A 118 -3.70 -6.21 4.63
N ASP A 119 -3.50 -6.90 5.75
CA ASP A 119 -4.45 -6.90 6.85
C ASP A 119 -4.45 -5.56 7.61
N VAL A 120 -5.63 -5.14 8.08
CA VAL A 120 -5.82 -3.83 8.74
C VAL A 120 -5.06 -3.75 10.06
N GLU A 121 -5.01 -4.84 10.83
CA GLU A 121 -4.35 -4.89 12.14
C GLU A 121 -2.87 -4.55 12.02
N ARG A 122 -2.12 -5.27 11.19
CA ARG A 122 -0.68 -5.04 10.97
C ARG A 122 -0.39 -3.66 10.38
N ILE A 123 -1.17 -3.21 9.39
CA ILE A 123 -0.94 -1.89 8.80
C ILE A 123 -1.27 -0.78 9.82
N GLY A 124 -2.29 -0.98 10.65
CA GLY A 124 -2.63 -0.10 11.77
C GLY A 124 -1.49 0.00 12.78
N GLU A 125 -0.87 -1.13 13.14
CA GLU A 125 0.33 -1.14 13.99
C GLU A 125 1.48 -0.31 13.39
N TYR A 126 1.68 -0.35 12.07
CA TYR A 126 2.73 0.44 11.42
C TYR A 126 2.46 1.95 11.53
N PHE A 127 1.21 2.37 11.34
CA PHE A 127 0.80 3.77 11.54
C PHE A 127 0.98 4.20 13.00
N MET A 128 0.57 3.36 13.95
CA MET A 128 0.74 3.61 15.39
C MET A 128 2.21 3.76 15.77
N ASN A 129 3.07 2.83 15.33
CA ASN A 129 4.51 2.87 15.58
C ASN A 129 5.19 4.10 14.96
N ALA A 130 4.65 4.61 13.86
CA ALA A 130 5.14 5.82 13.20
C ALA A 130 4.55 7.13 13.77
N GLY A 131 3.65 7.04 14.75
CA GLY A 131 2.96 8.20 15.34
C GLY A 131 2.11 8.96 14.32
N VAL A 132 1.47 8.24 13.40
CA VAL A 132 0.47 8.76 12.46
C VAL A 132 -0.89 8.20 12.85
N ASP A 133 -1.78 9.08 13.28
CA ASP A 133 -3.13 8.68 13.69
C ASP A 133 -3.98 8.27 12.48
N MET A 134 -4.68 7.14 12.60
CA MET A 134 -5.59 6.57 11.61
C MET A 134 -6.85 6.13 12.32
N SER A 135 -8.00 6.72 11.96
CA SER A 135 -9.27 6.30 12.55
C SER A 135 -9.66 4.90 12.04
N GLU A 136 -10.47 4.17 12.83
CA GLU A 136 -10.91 2.81 12.51
C GLU A 136 -11.62 2.69 11.16
N GLY A 137 -12.26 3.77 10.67
CA GLY A 137 -12.90 3.84 9.36
C GLY A 137 -12.04 4.38 8.22
N ASP A 138 -10.81 4.84 8.51
CA ASP A 138 -9.90 5.43 7.52
C ASP A 138 -8.81 4.46 7.07
N LEU A 139 -8.80 3.22 7.53
CA LEU A 139 -7.90 2.17 7.03
C LEU A 139 -8.70 0.99 6.50
N LEU A 140 -8.68 0.80 5.19
CA LEU A 140 -9.47 -0.19 4.47
C LEU A 140 -8.57 -1.24 3.82
N SER A 141 -9.06 -2.48 3.76
CA SER A 141 -8.35 -3.60 3.14
C SER A 141 -9.21 -4.35 2.13
N CYS A 142 -8.56 -4.81 1.05
CA CYS A 142 -9.13 -5.77 0.09
C CYS A 142 -9.58 -7.08 0.72
N ASP A 143 -9.08 -7.44 1.91
CA ASP A 143 -9.51 -8.66 2.61
C ASP A 143 -11.02 -8.64 2.92
N SER A 144 -11.58 -7.45 3.16
CA SER A 144 -13.01 -7.26 3.48
C SER A 144 -13.94 -7.60 2.31
N SER A 145 -13.55 -7.24 1.08
CA SER A 145 -14.30 -7.50 -0.14
C SER A 145 -13.92 -8.82 -0.81
N ARG A 146 -12.82 -9.45 -0.35
CA ARG A 146 -12.21 -10.63 -0.98
C ARG A 146 -11.93 -10.45 -2.47
N ILE A 147 -11.59 -9.22 -2.86
CA ILE A 147 -11.21 -8.84 -4.22
C ILE A 147 -9.95 -7.98 -4.11
N GLY A 148 -8.85 -8.50 -4.66
CA GLY A 148 -7.55 -7.85 -4.64
C GLY A 148 -7.39 -6.80 -5.72
N LYS A 149 -6.61 -5.76 -5.43
CA LYS A 149 -6.11 -4.85 -6.47
C LYS A 149 -5.26 -5.64 -7.49
N PRO A 150 -5.22 -5.28 -8.79
CA PRO A 150 -5.83 -4.11 -9.42
C PRO A 150 -7.25 -4.34 -9.97
N ASP A 151 -7.97 -5.36 -9.49
CA ASP A 151 -9.35 -5.60 -9.95
C ASP A 151 -10.19 -4.33 -9.74
N PRO A 152 -10.81 -3.79 -10.80
CA PRO A 152 -11.61 -2.58 -10.68
C PRO A 152 -12.74 -2.68 -9.63
N GLU A 153 -13.26 -3.87 -9.33
CA GLU A 153 -14.27 -4.07 -8.30
C GLU A 153 -13.74 -3.92 -6.88
N ALA A 154 -12.42 -4.00 -6.66
CA ALA A 154 -11.80 -3.71 -5.36
C ALA A 154 -12.03 -2.25 -4.92
N TYR A 155 -12.09 -1.32 -5.88
CA TYR A 155 -12.21 0.12 -5.61
C TYR A 155 -13.66 0.61 -5.58
N ARG A 156 -14.58 -0.12 -6.21
CA ARG A 156 -15.96 0.31 -6.45
C ARG A 156 -16.71 0.64 -5.15
N PRO A 157 -16.68 -0.18 -4.07
CA PRO A 157 -17.42 0.13 -2.85
C PRO A 157 -16.99 1.46 -2.22
N LEU A 158 -15.67 1.68 -2.14
CA LEU A 158 -15.10 2.91 -1.58
C LEU A 158 -15.44 4.13 -2.44
N LEU A 159 -15.38 4.00 -3.78
CA LEU A 159 -15.76 5.08 -4.67
C LEU A 159 -17.23 5.45 -4.49
N GLU A 160 -18.12 4.45 -4.49
CA GLU A 160 -19.57 4.68 -4.36
C GLU A 160 -19.93 5.35 -3.03
N GLU A 161 -19.26 4.98 -1.95
CA GLU A 161 -19.42 5.63 -0.65
C GLU A 161 -19.00 7.11 -0.70
N LEU A 162 -17.77 7.39 -1.13
CA LEU A 162 -17.23 8.75 -1.17
C LEU A 162 -17.95 9.65 -2.18
N SER A 163 -18.41 9.09 -3.30
CA SER A 163 -19.23 9.83 -4.28
C SER A 163 -20.64 10.11 -3.78
N ARG A 164 -21.23 9.23 -2.95
CA ARG A 164 -22.54 9.46 -2.32
C ARG A 164 -22.50 10.60 -1.31
N GLU A 165 -21.35 10.83 -0.69
CA GLU A 165 -21.09 12.01 0.15
C GLU A 165 -20.93 13.30 -0.68
N GLY A 166 -20.99 13.22 -2.02
CA GLY A 166 -20.84 14.34 -2.94
C GLY A 166 -19.39 14.69 -3.28
N GLY A 167 -18.43 13.85 -2.91
CA GLY A 167 -17.00 14.06 -3.17
C GLY A 167 -16.52 13.51 -4.52
N GLU A 168 -15.42 14.08 -5.02
CA GLU A 168 -14.64 13.54 -6.14
C GLU A 168 -13.29 13.05 -5.60
N PRO A 169 -13.22 11.83 -5.06
CA PRO A 169 -12.06 11.40 -4.29
C PRO A 169 -10.82 11.21 -5.18
N TRP A 170 -9.67 11.53 -4.60
CA TRP A 170 -8.38 11.18 -5.17
C TRP A 170 -7.97 9.78 -4.76
N PHE A 171 -7.29 9.06 -5.65
CA PHE A 171 -6.54 7.86 -5.36
C PHE A 171 -5.07 8.11 -5.68
N ALA A 172 -4.20 7.85 -4.72
CA ALA A 172 -2.81 8.26 -4.77
C ALA A 172 -1.88 7.11 -4.38
N ALA A 173 -0.88 6.83 -5.22
CA ALA A 173 0.07 5.73 -4.99
C ALA A 173 1.42 5.96 -5.67
N ALA A 174 2.44 5.25 -5.17
CA ALA A 174 3.74 5.09 -5.83
C ALA A 174 3.72 3.98 -6.91
N HIS A 175 2.60 3.27 -7.03
CA HIS A 175 2.37 2.22 -8.01
C HIS A 175 1.45 2.70 -9.12
N MET A 176 1.98 2.85 -10.34
CA MET A 176 1.19 3.33 -11.49
C MET A 176 0.04 2.37 -11.83
N TRP A 177 0.21 1.06 -11.61
CA TRP A 177 -0.85 0.08 -11.84
C TRP A 177 -2.07 0.35 -10.94
N ASP A 178 -1.84 0.80 -9.70
CA ASP A 178 -2.89 1.04 -8.69
C ASP A 178 -3.67 2.32 -9.04
N VAL A 179 -2.92 3.41 -9.29
CA VAL A 179 -3.50 4.69 -9.74
C VAL A 179 -4.30 4.50 -11.03
N SER A 180 -3.75 3.76 -12.00
CA SER A 180 -4.43 3.51 -13.28
C SER A 180 -5.75 2.75 -13.08
N ALA A 181 -5.75 1.70 -12.25
CA ALA A 181 -6.94 0.92 -11.97
C ALA A 181 -8.03 1.75 -11.28
N ALA A 182 -7.67 2.52 -10.25
CA ALA A 182 -8.60 3.41 -9.55
C ALA A 182 -9.17 4.49 -10.49
N LYS A 183 -8.34 5.12 -11.32
CA LYS A 183 -8.80 6.12 -12.30
C LYS A 183 -9.83 5.55 -13.27
N ARG A 184 -9.66 4.31 -13.73
CA ARG A 184 -10.64 3.66 -14.62
C ARG A 184 -12.02 3.48 -13.97
N LYS A 185 -12.11 3.51 -12.64
CA LYS A 185 -13.38 3.45 -11.92
C LYS A 185 -14.02 4.80 -11.63
N GLY A 186 -13.25 5.88 -11.68
CA GLY A 186 -13.76 7.24 -11.51
C GLY A 186 -13.04 8.09 -10.47
N PHE A 187 -12.01 7.56 -9.81
CA PHE A 187 -11.15 8.38 -8.95
C PHE A 187 -10.35 9.41 -9.77
N LYS A 188 -10.09 10.57 -9.18
CA LYS A 188 -8.94 11.39 -9.59
C LYS A 188 -7.67 10.63 -9.24
N GLY A 189 -6.64 10.66 -10.07
CA GLY A 189 -5.43 9.86 -9.82
C GLY A 189 -4.20 10.73 -9.62
N ALA A 190 -3.42 10.42 -8.59
CA ALA A 190 -2.13 11.04 -8.33
C ALA A 190 -1.04 9.96 -8.21
N TYR A 191 -0.09 9.98 -9.13
CA TYR A 191 1.10 9.14 -9.06
C TYR A 191 2.25 9.93 -8.45
N CYS A 192 3.04 9.30 -7.58
CA CYS A 192 4.30 9.82 -7.09
C CYS A 192 5.44 8.83 -7.32
N SER A 193 6.66 9.35 -7.39
CA SER A 193 7.80 8.49 -7.06
C SER A 193 7.82 8.29 -5.56
N SER A 194 8.42 7.20 -5.14
CA SER A 194 8.39 6.79 -3.76
C SER A 194 9.05 7.81 -2.79
N ASP A 195 9.87 8.73 -3.29
CA ASP A 195 10.53 9.81 -2.55
C ASP A 195 9.81 11.17 -2.66
N THR A 196 8.67 11.27 -3.36
CA THR A 196 7.98 12.55 -3.63
C THR A 196 6.55 12.62 -3.07
N LEU A 197 6.32 11.98 -1.92
CA LEU A 197 5.02 11.99 -1.24
C LEU A 197 4.54 13.41 -0.86
N PRO A 198 5.37 14.30 -0.26
CA PRO A 198 4.93 15.66 0.04
C PRO A 198 4.55 16.48 -1.19
N GLU A 199 5.29 16.35 -2.29
CA GLU A 199 5.04 17.05 -3.55
C GLU A 199 3.75 16.56 -4.22
N MET A 200 3.41 15.28 -4.04
CA MET A 200 2.13 14.73 -4.46
C MET A 200 0.97 15.39 -3.71
N ALA A 201 1.09 15.57 -2.39
CA ALA A 201 0.09 16.28 -1.60
C ALA A 201 -0.07 17.73 -2.11
N ASP A 202 1.04 18.45 -2.34
CA ASP A 202 1.01 19.83 -2.85
C ASP A 202 0.26 19.93 -4.19
N LYS A 203 0.50 18.97 -5.10
CA LYS A 203 -0.19 18.89 -6.40
C LYS A 203 -1.69 18.61 -6.26
N ILE A 204 -2.07 17.66 -5.40
CA ILE A 204 -3.48 17.35 -5.11
C ILE A 204 -4.19 18.60 -4.58
N ILE A 205 -3.58 19.29 -3.61
CA ILE A 205 -4.12 20.50 -2.98
C ILE A 205 -4.27 21.61 -4.02
N ALA A 206 -3.25 21.86 -4.84
CA ALA A 206 -3.28 22.89 -5.87
C ALA A 206 -4.36 22.65 -6.93
N THR A 207 -4.58 21.39 -7.30
CA THR A 207 -5.56 20.99 -8.34
C THR A 207 -7.00 20.90 -7.81
N SER A 208 -7.18 20.92 -6.49
CA SER A 208 -8.49 20.84 -5.83
C SER A 208 -9.00 22.18 -5.28
N LYS A 209 -8.31 23.29 -5.60
CA LYS A 209 -8.77 24.65 -5.37
C LYS A 209 -9.64 25.10 -6.54
#